data_AF-A0A3B9F0U9-F1
#
_entry.id   AF-A0A3B9F0U9-F1
#
_cell.length_a   1.000
_cell.length_b   1.000
_cell.length_c   1.000
_cell.angle_alpha   90.00
_cell.angle_beta   90.00
_cell.angle_gamma   90.00
#
_symmetry.space_group_name_H-M   'P 1'
#
loop_
_entity.id
_entity.type
_entity.pdbx_description
1 polymer ?
#
loop_
_entity_poly.entity_id
_entity_poly.type
_entity_poly.pdbx_seq_one_letter_code
_entity_poly.pdbx_strand_id
1 'polypeptide(L)'
;KAEGDERQVFYLFDNSLSVSLEYTDKDVNGKPIGLSADLETLQPGSGELTVVLRHQPDKNASGVSDGLINNAGGETDVEAVFPLTIQ
;
A
#
# COMPACT_ATOMS: atom_id res chain seq x y z
N LYS A 1 8.51 2.16 16.98
CA LYS A 1 7.20 2.71 17.36
C LYS A 1 6.22 1.54 17.31
N ALA A 2 5.60 1.14 18.44
CA ALA A 2 4.90 -0.15 18.56
C ALA A 2 3.75 -0.33 17.55
N GLU A 3 3.02 0.74 17.23
CA GLU A 3 1.90 0.72 16.26
C GLU A 3 2.29 0.34 14.81
N GLY A 4 3.57 0.49 14.45
CA GLY A 4 4.04 0.17 13.10
C GLY A 4 4.06 -1.33 12.81
N ASP A 5 4.17 -2.16 13.84
CA ASP A 5 4.06 -3.63 13.77
C ASP A 5 2.63 -4.03 13.37
N GLU A 6 1.65 -3.45 14.03
CA GLU A 6 0.26 -3.90 13.95
C GLU A 6 -0.52 -3.29 12.78
N ARG A 7 0.00 -2.24 12.14
CA ARG A 7 -0.69 -1.58 11.02
C ARG A 7 0.17 -1.48 9.77
N GLN A 8 -0.50 -1.49 8.62
CA GLN A 8 0.12 -1.15 7.34
C GLN A 8 -0.86 -0.40 6.44
N VAL A 9 -0.37 0.63 5.76
CA VAL A 9 -1.08 1.33 4.69
C VAL A 9 -0.75 0.64 3.37
N PHE A 10 -1.78 0.35 2.59
CA PHE A 10 -1.72 -0.23 1.26
C PHE A 10 -2.18 0.78 0.22
N TYR A 11 -1.53 0.77 -0.95
CA TYR A 11 -1.85 1.62 -2.10
C TYR A 11 -2.23 0.72 -3.28
N LEU A 12 -3.49 0.79 -3.71
CA LEU A 12 -4.03 -0.01 -4.79
C LEU A 12 -4.34 0.91 -5.96
N PHE A 13 -3.65 0.69 -7.08
CA PHE A 13 -3.85 1.46 -8.30
C PHE A 13 -4.77 0.70 -9.24
N ASP A 14 -5.67 1.42 -9.91
CA ASP A 14 -6.46 0.86 -11.01
C ASP A 14 -5.53 0.31 -12.11
N ASN A 15 -5.93 -0.80 -12.74
CA ASN A 15 -5.13 -1.47 -13.78
C ASN A 15 -4.88 -0.58 -15.02
N SER A 16 -5.64 0.51 -15.21
CA SER A 16 -5.41 1.52 -16.25
C SER A 16 -4.22 2.44 -15.98
N LEU A 17 -3.68 2.45 -14.76
CA LEU A 17 -2.52 3.23 -14.37
C LEU A 17 -1.24 2.39 -14.48
N SER A 18 -0.26 2.86 -15.24
CA SER A 18 1.05 2.22 -15.34
C SER A 18 2.02 2.86 -14.34
N VAL A 19 2.06 2.29 -13.13
CA VAL A 19 2.89 2.77 -12.02
C VAL A 19 3.54 1.61 -11.27
N SER A 20 4.63 1.90 -10.56
CA SER A 20 5.23 1.01 -9.56
C SER A 20 5.39 1.76 -8.24
N LEU A 21 5.23 1.05 -7.12
CA LEU A 21 5.33 1.61 -5.77
C LEU A 21 6.34 0.80 -4.97
N GLU A 22 7.24 1.48 -4.26
CA GLU A 22 8.16 0.88 -3.29
C GLU A 22 7.99 1.53 -1.91
N TYR A 23 7.76 0.72 -0.87
CA TYR A 23 7.71 1.23 0.51
C TYR A 23 9.10 1.59 1.01
N THR A 24 9.26 2.79 1.54
CA THR A 24 10.56 3.30 2.04
C THR A 24 10.66 3.33 3.56
N ASP A 25 9.60 2.98 4.27
CA ASP A 25 9.58 2.84 5.71
C ASP A 25 9.40 1.38 6.17
N LYS A 26 9.96 1.06 7.34
CA LYS A 26 9.90 -0.27 7.94
C LYS A 26 9.65 -0.18 9.43
N ASP A 27 8.92 -1.16 9.96
CA ASP A 27 8.78 -1.39 11.39
C ASP A 27 10.03 -2.05 11.99
N VAL A 28 9.95 -2.37 13.29
CA VAL A 28 11.05 -3.00 14.04
C VAL A 28 11.41 -4.40 13.53
N ASN A 29 10.51 -5.06 12.78
CA ASN A 29 10.69 -6.37 12.18
C ASN A 29 11.11 -6.28 10.71
N GLY A 30 11.39 -5.07 10.20
CA GLY A 30 11.79 -4.84 8.82
C GLY A 30 10.65 -4.94 7.81
N LYS A 31 9.39 -4.88 8.25
CA LYS A 31 8.21 -4.95 7.37
C LYS A 31 7.65 -3.56 7.10
N PRO A 32 7.02 -3.32 5.93
CA PRO A 32 6.48 -2.01 5.61
C PRO A 32 5.44 -1.51 6.62
N ILE A 33 5.42 -0.20 6.84
CA ILE A 33 4.33 0.48 7.54
C ILE A 33 3.47 1.22 6.51
N GLY A 34 4.06 1.76 5.45
CA GLY A 34 3.33 2.43 4.38
C GLY A 34 3.05 3.90 4.65
N LEU A 35 3.76 4.55 5.56
CA LEU A 35 3.68 6.00 5.75
C LEU A 35 4.59 6.75 4.77
N SER A 36 5.54 6.05 4.15
CA SER A 36 6.45 6.58 3.15
C SER A 36 6.65 5.56 2.03
N ALA A 37 6.54 6.01 0.79
CA ALA A 37 6.74 5.21 -0.40
C ALA A 37 7.21 6.07 -1.57
N ASP A 38 7.98 5.46 -2.47
CA ASP A 38 8.33 6.03 -3.77
C ASP A 38 7.34 5.51 -4.82
N LEU A 39 6.81 6.42 -5.64
CA LEU A 39 5.89 6.12 -6.74
C LEU A 39 6.55 6.51 -8.06
N GLU A 40 6.79 5.54 -8.92
CA GLU A 40 7.27 5.76 -10.28
C GLU A 40 6.10 5.67 -11.27
N THR A 41 5.96 6.69 -12.10
CA THR A 41 4.94 6.78 -13.14
C THR A 41 5.55 6.51 -14.51
N LEU A 42 5.04 5.51 -15.23
CA LEU A 42 5.66 5.05 -16.48
C LEU A 42 4.98 5.62 -17.74
N GLN A 43 3.66 5.74 -17.72
CA GLN A 43 2.87 6.23 -18.86
C GLN A 43 1.75 7.16 -18.40
N PRO A 44 1.35 8.15 -19.23
CA PRO A 44 0.16 8.95 -18.97
C PRO A 44 -1.09 8.07 -18.89
N GLY A 45 -2.01 8.45 -18.02
CA GLY A 45 -3.20 7.65 -17.74
C GLY A 45 -4.12 8.33 -16.72
N SER A 46 -5.30 7.77 -16.53
CA SER A 46 -6.25 8.22 -15.51
C SER A 46 -7.01 7.03 -14.96
N GLY A 47 -7.19 7.00 -13.65
CA GLY A 47 -7.85 5.93 -12.93
C GLY A 47 -8.06 6.32 -11.47
N GLU A 48 -8.16 5.33 -10.60
CA GLU A 48 -8.34 5.52 -9.16
C GLU A 48 -7.13 4.97 -8.39
N LEU A 49 -6.81 5.65 -7.28
CA LEU A 49 -5.93 5.17 -6.23
C LEU A 49 -6.78 4.92 -4.98
N THR A 50 -6.83 3.68 -4.52
CA THR A 50 -7.44 3.30 -3.24
C THR A 50 -6.35 3.14 -2.19
N VAL A 51 -6.44 3.91 -1.11
CA VAL A 51 -5.54 3.84 0.04
C VAL A 51 -6.26 3.17 1.19
N VAL A 52 -5.69 2.09 1.73
CA VAL A 52 -6.30 1.27 2.79
C VAL A 52 -5.37 1.17 3.99
N LEU A 53 -5.83 1.55 5.17
CA LEU A 53 -5.16 1.22 6.43
C LEU A 53 -5.69 -0.11 6.95
N ARG A 54 -4.82 -1.11 7.10
CA ARG A 54 -5.15 -2.39 7.72
C ARG A 54 -4.61 -2.46 9.15
N HIS A 55 -5.45 -2.95 10.06
CA HIS A 55 -5.09 -3.38 11.39
C HIS A 55 -4.88 -4.90 11.43
N GLN A 56 -3.76 -5.29 12.02
CA GLN A 56 -3.23 -6.65 12.14
C GLN A 56 -3.17 -7.44 10.83
N PRO A 57 -2.59 -6.90 9.74
CA PRO A 57 -2.30 -7.71 8.56
C PRO A 57 -1.21 -8.76 8.86
N ASP A 58 -1.31 -9.94 8.24
CA ASP A 58 -0.18 -10.87 8.15
C ASP A 58 0.86 -10.33 7.16
N LYS A 59 1.79 -9.54 7.68
CA LYS A 59 2.90 -8.96 6.91
C LYS A 59 3.92 -9.97 6.39
N ASN A 60 3.81 -11.24 6.81
CA ASN A 60 4.67 -12.33 6.33
C ASN A 60 4.03 -13.14 5.20
N ALA A 61 2.73 -12.97 4.95
CA ALA A 61 2.09 -13.62 3.82
C ALA A 61 2.70 -13.13 2.50
N SER A 62 2.70 -14.04 1.51
CA SER A 62 3.37 -13.83 0.23
C SER A 62 2.89 -12.54 -0.46
N GLY A 63 3.83 -11.68 -0.84
CA GLY A 63 3.56 -10.41 -1.53
C GLY A 63 2.99 -9.28 -0.67
N VAL A 64 2.69 -9.50 0.62
CA VAL A 64 2.12 -8.44 1.48
C VAL A 64 3.12 -7.31 1.73
N SER A 65 4.41 -7.66 1.88
CA SER A 65 5.48 -6.66 1.96
C SER A 65 5.65 -5.85 0.66
N ASP A 66 5.13 -6.37 -0.47
CA ASP A 66 5.12 -5.66 -1.77
C ASP A 66 3.77 -4.96 -2.02
N GLY A 67 2.87 -4.94 -1.03
CA GLY A 67 1.57 -4.27 -1.11
C GLY A 67 0.40 -5.14 -1.59
N LEU A 68 0.55 -6.47 -1.68
CA LEU A 68 -0.53 -7.37 -2.10
C LEU A 68 -1.55 -7.60 -0.96
N ILE A 69 -2.49 -6.66 -0.82
CA ILE A 69 -3.48 -6.64 0.28
C ILE A 69 -4.36 -7.90 0.37
N ASN A 70 -4.61 -8.59 -0.75
CA ASN A 70 -5.48 -9.77 -0.80
C ASN A 70 -4.97 -10.93 0.08
N ASN A 71 -3.65 -10.99 0.31
CA ASN A 71 -3.04 -12.01 1.17
C ASN A 71 -2.86 -11.52 2.62
N ALA A 72 -3.11 -10.24 2.90
CA ALA A 72 -2.79 -9.62 4.18
C ALA A 72 -3.76 -9.99 5.30
N GLY A 73 -5.00 -10.37 5.02
CA GLY A 73 -6.01 -10.55 6.08
C GLY A 73 -6.22 -9.26 6.89
N GLY A 74 -6.42 -9.40 8.21
CA GLY A 74 -6.62 -8.28 9.12
C GLY A 74 -7.98 -7.56 8.94
N GLU A 75 -8.13 -6.41 9.58
CA GLU A 75 -9.32 -5.55 9.51
C GLU A 75 -9.01 -4.25 8.77
N THR A 76 -9.97 -3.73 8.01
CA THR A 76 -9.86 -2.40 7.39
C THR A 76 -10.28 -1.34 8.40
N ASP A 77 -9.31 -0.54 8.85
CA ASP A 77 -9.56 0.62 9.72
C ASP A 77 -10.07 1.81 8.91
N VAL A 78 -9.46 2.06 7.74
CA VAL A 78 -9.75 3.20 6.87
C VAL A 78 -9.60 2.79 5.41
N GLU A 79 -10.49 3.29 4.56
CA GLU A 79 -10.41 3.20 3.10
C GLU A 79 -10.75 4.56 2.49
N ALA A 80 -9.92 5.03 1.56
CA ALA A 80 -10.14 6.25 0.82
C ALA A 80 -9.80 6.05 -0.66
N VAL A 81 -10.67 6.56 -1.54
CA VAL A 81 -10.51 6.47 -2.99
C VAL A 81 -10.26 7.86 -3.55
N PHE A 82 -9.22 7.99 -4.37
CA PHE A 82 -8.83 9.24 -5.00
C PHE A 82 -8.79 9.07 -6.53
N PRO A 83 -9.42 9.97 -7.31
CA PRO A 83 -9.14 10.03 -8.73
C PRO A 83 -7.68 10.47 -8.95
N LEU A 84 -6.96 9.75 -9.80
CA LEU A 84 -5.56 10.02 -10.12
C LEU A 84 -5.36 10.16 -11.63
N THR A 85 -4.66 11.20 -12.05
CA THR A 85 -4.27 11.45 -13.44
C THR A 85 -2.76 11.64 -13.52
N ILE A 86 -2.13 10.91 -14.45
CA ILE A 86 -0.70 11.02 -14.80
C ILE A 86 -0.63 11.70 -16.18
N GLN A 87 0.19 12.75 -16.29
CA GLN A 87 0.31 13.60 -17.48
C GLN A 87 1.69 13.50 -18.12
#